data_AF-A0A952KE87-F1
#
_entry.id   AF-A0A952KE87-F1
#
_cell.length_a   1.000
_cell.length_b   1.000
_cell.length_c   1.000
_cell.angle_alpha   90.00
_cell.angle_beta   90.00
_cell.angle_gamma   90.00
#
_symmetry.space_group_name_H-M   'P 1'
#
loop_
_entity.id
_entity.type
_entity.pdbx_description
1 polymer ?
#
loop_
_entity_poly.entity_id
_entity_poly.type
_entity_poly.pdbx_seq_one_letter_code
_entity_poly.pdbx_strand_id
1 'polypeptide(L)'
;DDGRWVVVQQGMNGDSRLARRYHWCSEDLKSFVEAPHTAIEGPGRGVIVNLTDRRAAASRRRQLDLLRDLGPDRLVGEVAAIEGRVPPPPDQPSLPHLVMPAHHDVRPKDVILRRLHGALSAAADRAPEDFSELLLVPGVGARTVHSLAMVAEVVHGAPCRFADPGRFSLAHGGKDRHPYPVPTLVYDQTIAVLKSAVAQAKLGNDERLDAIRRLDDQARRVERHATGPTLPEHIAVERRRSHDYGGRSVFGWEPPPAELSGTATKMP
;
A
#
# COMPACT_ATOMS: atom_id res chain seq x y z
N ASP A 1 16.34 27.92 -22.16
CA ASP A 1 16.84 26.58 -21.80
C ASP A 1 16.32 25.53 -22.75
N ASP A 2 17.21 24.86 -23.48
CA ASP A 2 16.86 23.87 -24.53
C ASP A 2 16.34 22.51 -23.96
N GLY A 3 16.04 22.42 -22.66
CA GLY A 3 15.49 21.21 -22.03
C GLY A 3 16.44 19.99 -22.01
N ARG A 4 17.74 20.18 -22.27
CA ARG A 4 18.75 19.10 -22.25
C ARG A 4 19.11 18.72 -20.81
N TRP A 5 19.18 17.42 -20.52
CA TRP A 5 19.46 16.88 -19.19
C TRP A 5 20.41 15.69 -19.23
N VAL A 6 21.13 15.51 -18.11
CA VAL A 6 21.97 14.34 -17.86
C VAL A 6 21.60 13.76 -16.50
N VAL A 7 21.31 12.46 -16.44
CA VAL A 7 21.07 11.73 -15.20
C VAL A 7 22.17 10.69 -15.01
N VAL A 8 22.83 10.74 -13.87
CA VAL A 8 23.81 9.73 -13.43
C VAL A 8 23.19 8.92 -12.30
N GLN A 9 22.90 7.64 -12.54
CA GLN A 9 22.37 6.72 -11.54
C GLN A 9 23.42 5.68 -11.17
N GLN A 10 23.58 5.40 -9.87
CA GLN A 10 24.53 4.41 -9.38
C GLN A 10 23.81 3.28 -8.64
N GLY A 11 24.07 2.04 -9.03
CA GLY A 11 23.68 0.83 -8.31
C GLY A 11 24.91 0.16 -7.70
N MET A 12 24.88 -0.14 -6.39
CA MET A 12 25.99 -0.84 -5.73
C MET A 12 25.68 -2.33 -5.58
N ASN A 13 26.69 -3.18 -5.74
CA ASN A 13 26.62 -4.60 -5.41
C ASN A 13 27.48 -4.85 -4.16
N GLY A 14 26.83 -5.21 -3.04
CA GLY A 14 27.49 -5.39 -1.74
C GLY A 14 28.51 -6.53 -1.72
N ASP A 15 28.23 -7.62 -2.45
CA ASP A 15 29.06 -8.82 -2.45
C ASP A 15 30.36 -8.61 -3.24
N SER A 16 30.27 -7.98 -4.40
CA SER A 16 31.44 -7.71 -5.26
C SER A 16 32.14 -6.40 -4.95
N ARG A 17 31.57 -5.56 -4.07
CA ARG A 17 32.04 -4.20 -3.76
C ARG A 17 32.23 -3.30 -4.99
N LEU A 18 31.52 -3.60 -6.08
CA LEU A 18 31.54 -2.83 -7.31
C LEU A 18 30.29 -1.94 -7.41
N ALA A 19 30.44 -0.80 -8.08
CA ALA A 19 29.35 0.09 -8.43
C ALA A 19 29.13 0.06 -9.95
N ARG A 20 27.87 -0.11 -10.37
CA ARG A 20 27.45 0.06 -11.76
C ARG A 20 26.83 1.45 -11.93
N ARG A 21 27.35 2.23 -12.89
CA ARG A 21 26.86 3.57 -13.20
C ARG A 21 26.08 3.57 -14.52
N TYR A 22 24.96 4.24 -14.53
CA TYR A 22 24.10 4.46 -15.68
C TYR A 22 24.10 5.96 -15.98
N HIS A 23 24.55 6.32 -17.18
CA HIS A 23 24.53 7.69 -17.65
C HIS A 23 23.44 7.81 -18.71
N TRP A 24 22.49 8.68 -18.47
CA TRP A 24 21.44 9.03 -19.42
C TRP A 24 21.71 10.45 -19.88
N CYS A 25 21.94 10.64 -21.17
CA CYS A 25 22.08 11.95 -21.78
C CYS A 25 20.92 12.15 -22.75
N SER A 26 20.21 13.28 -22.63
CA SER A 26 19.05 13.56 -23.48
C SER A 26 19.43 14.08 -24.87
N GLU A 27 20.70 14.38 -25.13
CA GLU A 27 21.15 15.09 -26.33
C GLU A 27 20.85 14.31 -27.62
N ASP A 28 21.08 13.00 -27.64
CA ASP A 28 20.81 12.13 -28.80
C ASP A 28 19.63 11.15 -28.57
N LEU A 29 18.89 11.32 -27.47
CA LEU A 29 17.87 10.36 -27.04
C LEU A 29 16.57 10.51 -27.85
N LYS A 30 16.38 9.64 -28.84
CA LYS A 30 15.16 9.61 -29.67
C LYS A 30 14.01 8.80 -29.05
N SER A 31 14.34 7.82 -28.21
CA SER A 31 13.37 6.91 -27.59
C SER A 31 13.95 6.32 -26.32
N PHE A 32 13.15 6.28 -25.25
CA PHE A 32 13.53 5.63 -23.99
C PHE A 32 13.53 4.10 -24.07
N VAL A 33 12.87 3.53 -25.08
CA VAL A 33 12.61 2.09 -25.19
C VAL A 33 13.23 1.46 -26.43
N GLU A 34 13.87 2.25 -27.28
CA GLU A 34 14.50 1.78 -28.51
C GLU A 34 15.91 2.35 -28.66
N ALA A 35 16.90 1.46 -28.49
CA ALA A 35 18.33 1.74 -28.55
C ALA A 35 18.72 3.07 -27.87
N PRO A 36 18.34 3.32 -26.59
CA PRO A 36 18.61 4.57 -25.91
C PRO A 36 20.09 4.75 -25.54
N HIS A 37 20.89 3.69 -25.64
CA HIS A 37 22.27 3.65 -25.19
C HIS A 37 23.24 3.92 -26.34
N THR A 38 24.21 4.81 -26.13
CA THR A 38 25.35 4.98 -27.05
C THR A 38 26.27 3.76 -27.02
N ALA A 39 26.45 3.14 -25.84
CA ALA A 39 27.21 1.92 -25.67
C ALA A 39 26.74 1.14 -24.43
N ILE A 40 26.93 -0.18 -24.44
CA ILE A 40 26.79 -1.06 -23.28
C ILE A 40 28.10 -1.79 -23.12
N GLU A 41 28.80 -1.55 -22.02
CA GLU A 41 30.07 -2.20 -21.70
C GLU A 41 29.96 -2.94 -20.36
N GLY A 42 30.61 -4.09 -20.27
CA GLY A 42 30.71 -4.87 -19.05
C GLY A 42 31.06 -6.33 -19.31
N PRO A 43 31.41 -7.07 -18.25
CA PRO A 43 31.70 -8.49 -18.36
C PRO A 43 30.45 -9.27 -18.80
N GLY A 44 30.63 -10.22 -19.71
CA GLY A 44 29.55 -11.09 -20.18
C GLY A 44 28.92 -11.89 -19.03
N ARG A 45 27.58 -11.91 -18.97
CA ARG A 45 26.79 -12.60 -17.93
C ARG A 45 25.87 -13.69 -18.50
N GLY A 46 26.24 -14.28 -19.64
CA GLY A 46 25.45 -15.30 -20.33
C GLY A 46 24.43 -14.70 -21.30
N VAL A 47 23.28 -15.35 -21.46
CA VAL A 47 22.21 -14.92 -22.37
C VAL A 47 21.49 -13.71 -21.77
N ILE A 48 21.58 -12.57 -22.44
CA ILE A 48 20.95 -11.32 -22.02
C ILE A 48 19.83 -10.99 -23.01
N VAL A 49 18.61 -10.81 -22.49
CA VAL A 49 17.48 -10.37 -23.30
C VAL A 49 17.50 -8.85 -23.43
N ASN A 50 17.78 -8.35 -24.63
CA ASN A 50 17.78 -6.91 -24.91
C ASN A 50 16.47 -6.46 -25.58
N LEU A 51 15.49 -6.06 -24.76
CA LEU A 51 14.22 -5.53 -25.27
C LEU A 51 14.34 -4.12 -25.86
N THR A 52 15.46 -3.42 -25.66
CA THR A 52 15.65 -2.09 -26.25
C THR A 52 16.18 -2.16 -27.69
N ASP A 53 16.69 -3.31 -28.15
CA ASP A 53 17.15 -3.46 -29.54
C ASP A 53 16.02 -3.11 -30.53
N ARG A 54 16.35 -2.46 -31.65
CA ARG A 54 15.37 -2.14 -32.71
C ARG A 54 14.67 -3.40 -33.22
N ARG A 55 15.39 -4.53 -33.30
CA ARG A 55 14.85 -5.83 -33.72
C ARG A 55 13.82 -6.39 -32.75
N ALA A 56 13.83 -5.95 -31.48
CA ALA A 56 12.85 -6.37 -30.48
C ALA A 56 11.50 -5.65 -30.59
N ALA A 57 11.30 -4.74 -31.56
CA ALA A 57 10.06 -3.98 -31.71
C ALA A 57 8.81 -4.87 -31.79
N ALA A 58 8.86 -5.98 -32.54
CA ALA A 58 7.75 -6.92 -32.64
C ALA A 58 7.50 -7.65 -31.31
N SER A 59 8.56 -8.00 -30.56
CA SER A 59 8.43 -8.62 -29.24
C SER A 59 7.80 -7.65 -28.23
N ARG A 60 8.24 -6.39 -28.19
CA ARG A 60 7.64 -5.35 -27.33
C ARG A 60 6.15 -5.17 -27.61
N ARG A 61 5.75 -5.14 -28.89
CA ARG A 61 4.33 -5.04 -29.27
C ARG A 61 3.55 -6.27 -28.82
N ARG A 62 4.04 -7.47 -29.12
CA ARG A 62 3.37 -8.72 -28.70
C ARG A 62 3.25 -8.86 -27.18
N GLN A 63 4.20 -8.34 -26.41
CA GLN A 63 4.08 -8.34 -24.94
C GLN A 63 2.89 -7.48 -24.47
N LEU A 64 2.64 -6.35 -25.13
CA LEU A 64 1.47 -5.51 -24.86
C LEU A 64 0.18 -6.17 -25.35
N ASP A 65 0.21 -6.83 -26.52
CA ASP A 65 -0.94 -7.55 -27.05
C ASP A 65 -1.31 -8.73 -26.12
N LEU A 66 -0.32 -9.51 -25.67
CA LEU A 66 -0.52 -10.57 -24.68
C LEU A 66 -1.12 -10.04 -23.38
N LEU A 67 -0.63 -8.90 -22.88
CA LEU A 67 -1.19 -8.27 -21.68
C LEU A 67 -2.64 -7.80 -21.90
N ARG A 68 -2.96 -7.26 -23.09
CA ARG A 68 -4.31 -6.80 -23.44
C ARG A 68 -5.27 -7.97 -23.62
N ASP A 69 -4.85 -9.02 -24.30
CA ASP A 69 -5.70 -10.14 -24.69
C ASP A 69 -5.93 -11.12 -23.54
N LEU A 70 -4.89 -11.41 -22.75
CA LEU A 70 -4.97 -12.36 -21.64
C LEU A 70 -5.31 -11.66 -20.32
N GLY A 71 -4.91 -10.41 -20.14
CA GLY A 71 -4.92 -9.77 -18.83
C GLY A 71 -3.81 -10.32 -17.92
N PRO A 72 -3.52 -9.62 -16.80
CA PRO A 72 -2.41 -9.97 -15.92
C PRO A 72 -2.59 -11.36 -15.27
N ASP A 73 -3.80 -11.71 -14.86
CA ASP A 73 -4.05 -12.94 -14.10
C ASP A 73 -3.87 -14.20 -14.95
N ARG A 74 -4.41 -14.18 -16.18
CA ARG A 74 -4.25 -15.30 -17.12
C ARG A 74 -2.81 -15.42 -17.60
N LEU A 75 -2.12 -14.30 -17.85
CA LEU A 75 -0.72 -14.31 -18.24
C LEU A 75 0.16 -14.97 -17.16
N VAL A 76 -0.08 -14.67 -15.88
CA VAL A 76 0.58 -15.35 -14.76
C VAL A 76 0.30 -16.84 -14.78
N GLY A 77 -0.96 -17.25 -15.01
CA GLY A 77 -1.34 -18.67 -15.14
C GLY A 77 -0.61 -19.40 -16.28
N GLU A 78 -0.52 -18.80 -17.46
CA GLU A 78 0.17 -19.38 -18.63
C GLU A 78 1.68 -19.51 -18.37
N VAL A 79 2.32 -18.49 -17.78
CA VAL A 79 3.74 -18.54 -17.42
C VAL A 79 3.99 -19.63 -16.37
N ALA A 80 3.13 -19.72 -15.37
CA ALA A 80 3.23 -20.69 -14.30
C ALA A 80 3.06 -22.14 -14.83
N ALA A 81 2.17 -22.34 -15.80
CA ALA A 81 2.03 -23.59 -16.54
C ALA A 81 3.29 -23.96 -17.34
N ILE A 82 3.88 -22.99 -18.06
CA ILE A 82 5.14 -23.18 -18.81
C ILE A 82 6.31 -23.54 -17.89
N GLU A 83 6.40 -22.89 -16.72
CA GLU A 83 7.44 -23.14 -15.73
C GLU A 83 7.22 -24.42 -14.90
N GLY A 84 6.12 -25.14 -15.13
CA GLY A 84 5.74 -26.31 -14.32
C GLY A 84 5.41 -25.96 -12.87
N ARG A 85 5.20 -24.68 -12.58
CA ARG A 85 4.83 -24.14 -11.28
C ARG A 85 3.34 -23.87 -11.30
N VAL A 86 2.50 -24.90 -11.18
CA VAL A 86 1.07 -24.63 -10.99
C VAL A 86 0.95 -23.79 -9.72
N PRO A 87 0.54 -22.51 -9.77
CA PRO A 87 0.30 -21.75 -8.57
C PRO A 87 -0.78 -22.52 -7.81
N PRO A 88 -0.69 -22.64 -6.46
CA PRO A 88 -1.85 -23.09 -5.72
C PRO A 88 -3.05 -22.26 -6.17
N PRO A 89 -4.23 -22.88 -6.38
CA PRO A 89 -5.41 -22.12 -6.75
C PRO A 89 -5.54 -20.95 -5.78
N PRO A 90 -5.85 -19.73 -6.27
CA PRO A 90 -6.03 -18.60 -5.38
C PRO A 90 -7.05 -19.00 -4.30
N ASP A 91 -6.76 -18.65 -3.04
CA ASP A 91 -7.68 -18.93 -1.92
C ASP A 91 -9.09 -18.33 -2.18
N GLN A 92 -9.19 -17.37 -3.11
CA GLN A 92 -10.45 -16.85 -3.67
C GLN A 92 -10.61 -17.18 -5.17
N PRO A 93 -11.67 -17.90 -5.56
CA PRO A 93 -12.18 -17.89 -6.92
C PRO A 93 -12.59 -16.46 -7.33
N SER A 94 -12.51 -16.14 -8.62
CA SER A 94 -13.22 -14.98 -9.16
C SER A 94 -14.73 -15.11 -8.89
N LEU A 95 -15.41 -13.99 -8.63
CA LEU A 95 -16.85 -13.94 -8.39
C LEU A 95 -17.65 -14.79 -9.41
N PRO A 96 -18.70 -15.52 -8.98
CA PRO A 96 -19.52 -15.26 -7.81
C PRO A 96 -19.20 -16.09 -6.56
N HIS A 97 -18.14 -16.91 -6.58
CA HIS A 97 -17.83 -17.80 -5.47
C HIS A 97 -16.86 -17.15 -4.49
N LEU A 98 -17.38 -16.49 -3.45
CA LEU A 98 -16.58 -15.99 -2.34
C LEU A 98 -16.22 -17.13 -1.39
N VAL A 99 -14.99 -17.61 -1.46
CA VAL A 99 -14.44 -18.55 -0.48
C VAL A 99 -13.81 -17.73 0.64
N MET A 100 -14.41 -17.79 1.84
CA MET A 100 -13.89 -17.14 3.04
C MET A 100 -13.29 -18.18 3.97
N PRO A 101 -12.21 -17.86 4.68
CA PRO A 101 -11.70 -18.72 5.73
C PRO A 101 -12.76 -18.97 6.82
N ALA A 102 -12.72 -20.14 7.46
CA ALA A 102 -13.60 -20.47 8.60
C ALA A 102 -13.28 -19.67 9.89
N HIS A 103 -12.42 -18.67 9.80
CA HIS A 103 -11.97 -17.84 10.91
C HIS A 103 -12.11 -16.37 10.55
N HIS A 104 -12.31 -15.57 11.59
CA HIS A 104 -12.59 -14.14 11.48
C HIS A 104 -11.36 -13.29 11.85
N ASP A 105 -10.40 -13.88 12.55
CA ASP A 105 -9.22 -13.18 13.03
C ASP A 105 -8.24 -12.87 11.89
N VAL A 106 -7.73 -11.64 11.88
CA VAL A 106 -6.68 -11.22 10.95
C VAL A 106 -5.33 -11.64 11.49
N ARG A 107 -4.64 -12.53 10.79
CA ARG A 107 -3.37 -13.13 11.22
C ARG A 107 -2.19 -12.48 10.51
N PRO A 108 -0.96 -12.60 11.05
CA PRO A 108 0.23 -12.05 10.40
C PRO A 108 0.45 -12.54 8.95
N LYS A 109 -0.02 -13.74 8.62
CA LYS A 109 0.04 -14.27 7.24
C LYS A 109 -0.92 -13.57 6.26
N ASP A 110 -1.96 -12.90 6.77
CA ASP A 110 -3.00 -12.24 5.96
C ASP A 110 -2.65 -10.78 5.67
N VAL A 111 -1.52 -10.29 6.18
CA VAL A 111 -1.09 -8.88 6.10
C VAL A 111 0.37 -8.78 5.72
N ILE A 112 0.67 -8.04 4.64
CA ILE A 112 2.02 -7.65 4.29
C ILE A 112 2.42 -6.45 5.18
N LEU A 113 3.11 -6.74 6.29
CA LEU A 113 3.44 -5.76 7.34
C LEU A 113 4.10 -4.46 6.83
N ARG A 114 5.03 -4.55 5.89
CA ARG A 114 5.70 -3.37 5.31
C ARG A 114 4.71 -2.38 4.68
N ARG A 115 3.60 -2.86 4.11
CA ARG A 115 2.57 -1.99 3.51
C ARG A 115 1.76 -1.28 4.58
N LEU A 116 1.45 -1.98 5.68
CA LEU A 116 0.83 -1.36 6.86
C LEU A 116 1.74 -0.28 7.45
N HIS A 117 3.03 -0.58 7.65
CA HIS A 117 4.00 0.40 8.13
C HIS A 117 4.16 1.56 7.17
N GLY A 118 4.11 1.30 5.85
CA GLY A 118 4.12 2.32 4.82
C GLY A 118 2.97 3.31 4.97
N ALA A 119 1.74 2.82 5.13
CA ALA A 119 0.56 3.66 5.33
C ALA A 119 0.62 4.48 6.63
N LEU A 120 1.05 3.86 7.74
CA LEU A 120 1.20 4.55 9.03
C LEU A 120 2.29 5.63 8.97
N SER A 121 3.43 5.33 8.34
CA SER A 121 4.53 6.29 8.19
C SER A 121 4.14 7.44 7.25
N ALA A 122 3.44 7.14 6.15
CA ALA A 122 2.94 8.16 5.25
C ALA A 122 1.97 9.11 5.94
N ALA A 123 1.09 8.58 6.78
CA ALA A 123 0.21 9.41 7.58
C ALA A 123 1.01 10.28 8.56
N ALA A 124 2.00 9.74 9.26
CA ALA A 124 2.84 10.52 10.16
C ALA A 124 3.62 11.65 9.45
N ASP A 125 4.19 11.36 8.28
CA ASP A 125 5.04 12.29 7.53
C ASP A 125 4.24 13.37 6.78
N ARG A 126 3.11 12.99 6.16
CA ARG A 126 2.33 13.88 5.27
C ARG A 126 1.14 14.52 5.94
N ALA A 127 0.61 13.97 7.03
CA ALA A 127 -0.55 14.57 7.71
C ALA A 127 -0.34 16.05 8.05
N PRO A 128 0.82 16.49 8.59
CA PRO A 128 0.99 17.89 8.99
C PRO A 128 0.93 18.87 7.82
N GLU A 129 1.36 18.45 6.62
CA GLU A 129 1.36 19.30 5.42
C GLU A 129 0.02 19.22 4.69
N ASP A 130 -0.34 18.01 4.24
CA ASP A 130 -1.48 17.76 3.35
C ASP A 130 -2.83 17.81 4.06
N PHE A 131 -2.84 17.64 5.38
CA PHE A 131 -4.04 17.61 6.20
C PHE A 131 -3.97 18.64 7.33
N SER A 132 -3.10 19.65 7.24
CA SER A 132 -3.00 20.75 8.22
C SER A 132 -4.37 21.32 8.61
N GLU A 133 -5.17 21.75 7.62
CA GLU A 133 -6.52 22.26 7.87
C GLU A 133 -7.46 21.21 8.47
N LEU A 134 -7.29 19.96 8.07
CA LEU A 134 -8.07 18.83 8.56
C LEU A 134 -7.73 18.50 10.01
N LEU A 135 -6.47 18.58 10.42
CA LEU A 135 -6.02 18.43 11.81
C LEU A 135 -6.53 19.57 12.72
N LEU A 136 -6.88 20.73 12.14
CA LEU A 136 -7.53 21.83 12.86
C LEU A 136 -9.03 21.63 13.02
N VAL A 137 -9.66 20.69 12.28
CA VAL A 137 -11.08 20.35 12.46
C VAL A 137 -11.23 19.59 13.78
N PRO A 138 -12.05 20.08 14.72
CA PRO A 138 -12.28 19.40 15.99
C PRO A 138 -12.71 17.95 15.77
N GLY A 139 -11.97 17.04 16.41
CA GLY A 139 -12.18 15.60 16.32
C GLY A 139 -11.24 14.89 15.34
N VAL A 140 -10.81 15.51 14.25
CA VAL A 140 -9.91 14.88 13.28
C VAL A 140 -8.49 14.84 13.84
N GLY A 141 -8.07 13.67 14.30
CA GLY A 141 -6.74 13.44 14.87
C GLY A 141 -5.87 12.52 14.04
N ALA A 142 -4.66 12.25 14.54
CA ALA A 142 -3.70 11.34 13.90
C ALA A 142 -4.30 9.98 13.53
N ARG A 143 -5.18 9.43 14.38
CA ARG A 143 -5.85 8.14 14.12
C ARG A 143 -6.78 8.18 12.90
N THR A 144 -7.42 9.31 12.64
CA THR A 144 -8.27 9.55 11.46
C THR A 144 -7.42 9.67 10.19
N VAL A 145 -6.26 10.32 10.28
CA VAL A 145 -5.34 10.38 9.13
C VAL A 145 -4.71 9.01 8.83
N HIS A 146 -4.43 8.20 9.86
CA HIS A 146 -4.03 6.80 9.66
C HIS A 146 -5.11 6.00 8.91
N SER A 147 -6.39 6.17 9.28
CA SER A 147 -7.51 5.57 8.54
C SER A 147 -7.54 6.04 7.09
N LEU A 148 -7.39 7.35 6.85
CA LEU A 148 -7.38 7.92 5.50
C LEU A 148 -6.23 7.37 4.65
N ALA A 149 -5.04 7.19 5.22
CA ALA A 149 -3.90 6.62 4.49
C ALA A 149 -4.16 5.17 4.06
N MET A 150 -4.80 4.36 4.92
CA MET A 150 -5.20 2.99 4.55
C MET A 150 -6.35 2.96 3.53
N VAL A 151 -7.28 3.91 3.59
CA VAL A 151 -8.37 4.03 2.61
C VAL A 151 -7.87 4.57 1.26
N ALA A 152 -6.87 5.45 1.25
CA ALA A 152 -6.28 5.99 0.03
C ALA A 152 -5.81 4.89 -0.92
N GLU A 153 -5.20 3.82 -0.39
CA GLU A 153 -4.77 2.68 -1.20
C GLU A 153 -5.96 1.85 -1.71
N VAL A 154 -7.12 1.83 -1.03
CA VAL A 154 -8.34 1.20 -1.58
C VAL A 154 -8.84 1.96 -2.82
N VAL A 155 -8.73 3.30 -2.81
CA VAL A 155 -9.23 4.16 -3.88
C VAL A 155 -8.24 4.28 -5.05
N HIS A 156 -6.94 4.37 -4.76
CA HIS A 156 -5.88 4.67 -5.74
C HIS A 156 -4.90 3.50 -5.97
N GLY A 157 -5.07 2.39 -5.24
CA GLY A 157 -4.27 1.18 -5.32
C GLY A 157 -4.25 0.52 -6.69
N ALA A 158 -3.08 0.04 -7.12
CA ALA A 158 -3.00 -0.87 -8.26
C ALA A 158 -3.57 -2.26 -7.88
N PRO A 159 -4.14 -3.06 -8.81
CA PRO A 159 -4.76 -4.36 -8.52
C PRO A 159 -3.88 -5.34 -7.70
N CYS A 160 -2.56 -5.34 -7.91
CA CYS A 160 -1.62 -6.18 -7.16
C CYS A 160 -1.49 -5.84 -5.67
N ARG A 161 -2.05 -4.71 -5.22
CA ARG A 161 -2.09 -4.29 -3.82
C ARG A 161 -3.19 -4.97 -3.00
N PHE A 162 -4.13 -5.62 -3.66
CA PHE A 162 -5.26 -6.30 -3.03
C PHE A 162 -5.01 -7.79 -2.71
N ALA A 163 -3.76 -8.25 -2.86
CA ALA A 163 -3.36 -9.62 -2.53
C ALA A 163 -3.41 -9.94 -1.02
N ASP A 164 -3.45 -8.92 -0.15
CA ASP A 164 -3.57 -9.05 1.30
C ASP A 164 -4.77 -8.23 1.85
N PRO A 165 -6.01 -8.63 1.51
CA PRO A 165 -7.21 -7.82 1.76
C PRO A 165 -7.51 -7.63 3.25
N GLY A 166 -7.01 -8.52 4.12
CA GLY A 166 -7.14 -8.41 5.58
C GLY A 166 -6.56 -7.09 6.12
N ARG A 167 -5.54 -6.52 5.47
CA ARG A 167 -4.94 -5.25 5.87
C ARG A 167 -5.94 -4.10 5.92
N PHE A 168 -6.90 -4.04 4.99
CA PHE A 168 -7.84 -2.91 4.92
C PHE A 168 -8.81 -2.87 6.10
N SER A 169 -9.05 -4.01 6.75
CA SER A 169 -9.81 -4.06 8.00
C SER A 169 -9.14 -3.27 9.15
N LEU A 170 -7.82 -3.05 9.08
CA LEU A 170 -7.08 -2.23 10.05
C LEU A 170 -7.39 -0.73 9.92
N ALA A 171 -8.12 -0.28 8.91
CA ALA A 171 -8.60 1.10 8.90
C ALA A 171 -9.66 1.32 10.01
N HIS A 172 -10.65 0.42 10.08
CA HIS A 172 -11.87 0.64 10.87
C HIS A 172 -12.29 -0.55 11.73
N GLY A 173 -11.44 -1.55 11.92
CA GLY A 173 -11.75 -2.73 12.72
C GLY A 173 -12.87 -3.57 12.11
N GLY A 174 -13.56 -4.33 12.96
CA GLY A 174 -14.66 -5.20 12.58
C GLY A 174 -15.76 -5.25 13.62
N LYS A 175 -16.99 -5.50 13.15
CA LYS A 175 -18.19 -5.54 13.99
C LYS A 175 -18.16 -6.64 15.05
N ASP A 176 -17.35 -7.68 14.85
CA ASP A 176 -17.14 -8.82 15.74
C ASP A 176 -15.83 -8.72 16.54
N ARG A 177 -15.24 -7.52 16.61
CA ARG A 177 -13.98 -7.20 17.29
C ARG A 177 -12.71 -7.77 16.63
N HIS A 178 -12.80 -8.21 15.38
CA HIS A 178 -11.64 -8.63 14.61
C HIS A 178 -11.38 -7.66 13.44
N PRO A 179 -10.19 -7.03 13.35
CA PRO A 179 -9.05 -7.14 14.27
C PRO A 179 -9.31 -6.50 15.66
N TYR A 180 -10.13 -5.45 15.70
CA TYR A 180 -10.58 -4.77 16.92
C TYR A 180 -11.96 -4.16 16.69
N PRO A 181 -12.67 -3.70 17.75
CA PRO A 181 -14.00 -3.12 17.63
C PRO A 181 -13.99 -1.86 16.77
N VAL A 182 -15.09 -1.58 16.09
CA VAL A 182 -15.18 -0.47 15.14
C VAL A 182 -15.05 0.87 15.89
N PRO A 183 -14.04 1.70 15.61
CA PRO A 183 -13.89 3.01 16.23
C PRO A 183 -14.85 4.00 15.57
N THR A 184 -16.09 4.10 16.06
CA THR A 184 -17.17 4.82 15.34
C THR A 184 -16.85 6.30 15.14
N LEU A 185 -16.18 6.95 16.11
CA LEU A 185 -15.83 8.37 16.01
C LEU A 185 -14.84 8.62 14.85
N VAL A 186 -13.82 7.75 14.72
CA VAL A 186 -12.82 7.81 13.65
C VAL A 186 -13.47 7.49 12.30
N TYR A 187 -14.39 6.52 12.29
CA TYR A 187 -15.10 6.12 11.08
C TYR A 187 -15.99 7.27 10.56
N ASP A 188 -16.80 7.89 11.42
CA ASP A 188 -17.67 9.00 11.05
C ASP A 188 -16.87 10.18 10.49
N GLN A 189 -15.73 10.50 11.10
CA GLN A 189 -14.84 11.53 10.60
C GLN A 189 -14.25 11.16 9.24
N THR A 190 -13.72 9.94 9.08
CA THR A 190 -13.18 9.48 7.80
C THR A 190 -14.22 9.60 6.68
N ILE A 191 -15.47 9.22 6.95
CA ILE A 191 -16.60 9.38 6.03
C ILE A 191 -16.84 10.86 5.73
N ALA A 192 -16.85 11.73 6.74
CA ALA A 192 -17.08 13.16 6.55
C ALA A 192 -15.99 13.80 5.66
N VAL A 193 -14.71 13.45 5.89
CA VAL A 193 -13.59 13.92 5.06
C VAL A 193 -13.76 13.49 3.61
N LEU A 194 -14.02 12.19 3.37
CA LEU A 194 -14.19 11.66 2.02
C LEU A 194 -15.40 12.27 1.30
N LYS A 195 -16.55 12.40 1.99
CA LYS A 195 -17.74 13.05 1.44
C LYS A 195 -17.46 14.50 1.05
N SER A 196 -16.74 15.23 1.91
CA SER A 196 -16.38 16.61 1.64
C SER A 196 -15.42 16.72 0.45
N ALA A 197 -14.40 15.87 0.38
CA ALA A 197 -13.46 15.83 -0.72
C ALA A 197 -14.16 15.56 -2.07
N VAL A 198 -15.05 14.57 -2.11
CA VAL A 198 -15.83 14.25 -3.33
C VAL A 198 -16.78 15.39 -3.70
N ALA A 199 -17.43 16.02 -2.73
CA ALA A 199 -18.33 17.15 -3.00
C ALA A 199 -17.58 18.35 -3.58
N GLN A 200 -16.40 18.68 -3.03
CA GLN A 200 -15.56 19.78 -3.51
C GLN A 200 -14.96 19.49 -4.89
N ALA A 201 -14.50 18.26 -5.14
CA ALA A 201 -13.99 17.86 -6.45
C ALA A 201 -15.04 18.01 -7.57
N LYS A 202 -16.31 17.69 -7.28
CA LYS A 202 -17.42 17.94 -8.23
C LYS A 202 -17.61 19.41 -8.59
N LEU A 203 -17.12 20.33 -7.76
CA LEU A 203 -17.14 21.78 -7.99
C LEU A 203 -15.83 22.29 -8.62
N GLY A 204 -14.90 21.40 -8.98
CA GLY A 204 -13.59 21.72 -9.55
C GLY A 204 -12.49 21.92 -8.51
N ASN A 205 -12.78 21.71 -7.21
CA ASN A 205 -11.82 21.88 -6.12
C ASN A 205 -11.22 20.51 -5.72
N ASP A 206 -10.23 20.05 -6.49
CA ASP A 206 -9.68 18.70 -6.36
C ASP A 206 -8.60 18.56 -5.27
N GLU A 207 -8.20 19.64 -4.60
CA GLU A 207 -7.08 19.67 -3.64
C GLU A 207 -7.16 18.59 -2.57
N ARG A 208 -8.37 18.31 -2.05
CA ARG A 208 -8.59 17.29 -1.01
C ARG A 208 -8.49 15.87 -1.55
N LEU A 209 -8.98 15.60 -2.76
CA LEU A 209 -8.79 14.28 -3.39
C LEU A 209 -7.32 14.08 -3.73
N ASP A 210 -6.64 15.13 -4.16
CA ASP A 210 -5.22 15.10 -4.43
C ASP A 210 -4.39 14.85 -3.17
N ALA A 211 -4.78 15.41 -2.03
CA ALA A 211 -4.17 15.11 -0.73
C ALA A 211 -4.31 13.62 -0.36
N ILE A 212 -5.48 13.02 -0.58
CA ILE A 212 -5.71 11.59 -0.34
C ILE A 212 -4.84 10.74 -1.28
N ARG A 213 -4.75 11.11 -2.56
CA ARG A 213 -3.85 10.44 -3.53
C ARG A 213 -2.38 10.55 -3.11
N ARG A 214 -1.93 11.71 -2.62
CA ARG A 214 -0.56 11.90 -2.11
C ARG A 214 -0.23 11.03 -0.90
N LEU A 215 -1.21 10.67 -0.05
CA LEU A 215 -1.01 9.68 1.02
C LEU A 215 -0.63 8.31 0.47
N ASP A 216 -1.35 7.81 -0.55
CA ASP A 216 -1.02 6.53 -1.18
C ASP A 216 0.35 6.58 -1.87
N ASP A 217 0.64 7.65 -2.60
CA ASP A 217 1.96 7.86 -3.23
C ASP A 217 3.09 7.87 -2.21
N GLN A 218 2.91 8.56 -1.08
CA GLN A 218 3.88 8.57 0.02
C GLN A 218 4.01 7.19 0.65
N ALA A 219 2.91 6.49 0.91
CA ALA A 219 2.91 5.14 1.49
C ALA A 219 3.76 4.19 0.65
N ARG A 220 3.63 4.26 -0.68
CA ARG A 220 4.44 3.49 -1.62
C ARG A 220 5.92 3.87 -1.62
N ARG A 221 6.25 5.15 -1.40
CA ARG A 221 7.65 5.62 -1.31
C ARG A 221 8.32 5.09 -0.05
N VAL A 222 7.65 5.21 1.09
CA VAL A 222 8.22 4.85 2.40
C VAL A 222 8.12 3.35 2.71
N GLU A 223 7.22 2.60 2.07
CA GLU A 223 7.03 1.14 2.22
C GLU A 223 8.35 0.34 2.23
N ARG A 224 9.35 0.75 1.44
CA ARG A 224 10.63 0.03 1.31
C ARG A 224 11.48 0.06 2.59
N HIS A 225 11.29 1.07 3.43
CA HIS A 225 12.12 1.33 4.61
C HIS A 225 11.28 1.52 5.88
N ALA A 226 9.96 1.57 5.76
CA ALA A 226 9.05 1.71 6.87
C ALA A 226 9.14 0.49 7.79
N THR A 227 9.30 0.76 9.08
CA THR A 227 9.30 -0.22 10.17
C THR A 227 8.26 0.19 11.19
N GLY A 228 7.74 -0.78 11.94
CA GLY A 228 6.74 -0.50 12.95
C GLY A 228 6.44 -1.72 13.80
N PRO A 229 5.38 -1.65 14.63
CA PRO A 229 4.99 -2.75 15.50
C PRO A 229 4.60 -3.98 14.68
N THR A 230 4.70 -5.15 15.31
CA THR A 230 4.11 -6.37 14.77
C THR A 230 2.59 -6.24 14.70
N LEU A 231 1.94 -7.07 13.86
CA LEU A 231 0.47 -7.05 13.75
C LEU A 231 -0.22 -7.26 15.11
N PRO A 232 0.17 -8.26 15.95
CA PRO A 232 -0.45 -8.45 17.26
C PRO A 232 -0.28 -7.24 18.19
N GLU A 233 0.89 -6.59 18.17
CA GLU A 233 1.14 -5.39 18.98
C GLU A 233 0.24 -4.22 18.54
N HIS A 234 0.13 -4.00 17.22
CA HIS A 234 -0.74 -2.98 16.66
C HIS A 234 -2.21 -3.23 17.06
N ILE A 235 -2.70 -4.45 16.90
CA ILE A 235 -4.05 -4.85 17.29
C ILE A 235 -4.27 -4.66 18.80
N ALA A 236 -3.28 -5.02 19.62
CA ALA A 236 -3.37 -4.86 21.08
C ALA A 236 -3.48 -3.38 21.49
N VAL A 237 -2.74 -2.48 20.82
CA VAL A 237 -2.86 -1.02 21.03
C VAL A 237 -4.27 -0.54 20.67
N GLU A 238 -4.77 -0.91 19.50
CA GLU A 238 -6.10 -0.50 19.04
C GLU A 238 -7.22 -1.02 19.96
N ARG A 239 -7.09 -2.26 20.48
CA ARG A 239 -8.03 -2.79 21.48
C ARG A 239 -8.01 -2.01 22.78
N ARG A 240 -6.83 -1.70 23.33
CA ARG A 240 -6.72 -0.91 24.58
C ARG A 240 -7.34 0.48 24.45
N ARG A 241 -7.18 1.10 23.29
CA ARG A 241 -7.66 2.45 23.00
C ARG A 241 -9.05 2.48 22.38
N SER A 242 -9.72 1.33 22.23
CA SER A 242 -10.98 1.27 21.49
C SER A 242 -12.05 2.19 22.10
N HIS A 243 -12.12 2.26 23.44
CA HIS A 243 -13.05 3.14 24.15
C HIS A 243 -12.83 4.64 23.85
N ASP A 244 -11.57 5.09 23.68
CA ASP A 244 -11.22 6.48 23.31
C ASP A 244 -11.90 6.93 22.01
N TYR A 245 -12.21 5.97 21.13
CA TYR A 245 -12.66 6.20 19.77
C TYR A 245 -14.11 5.76 19.52
N GLY A 246 -14.88 5.52 20.58
CA GLY A 246 -16.24 4.99 20.46
C GLY A 246 -16.25 3.57 19.92
N GLY A 247 -15.35 2.72 20.42
CA GLY A 247 -15.28 1.30 20.08
C GLY A 247 -16.64 0.63 20.19
N ARG A 248 -17.14 0.10 19.07
CA ARG A 248 -18.45 -0.57 18.99
C ARG A 248 -18.34 -1.90 18.28
N SER A 249 -19.02 -2.89 18.83
CA SER A 249 -19.17 -4.21 18.23
C SER A 249 -20.63 -4.67 18.34
N VAL A 250 -20.92 -5.85 17.81
CA VAL A 250 -22.22 -6.52 18.01
C VAL A 250 -22.49 -6.83 19.48
N PHE A 251 -21.46 -6.81 20.33
CA PHE A 251 -21.55 -7.03 21.77
C PHE A 251 -21.77 -5.73 22.57
N GLY A 252 -21.88 -4.58 21.90
CA GLY A 252 -22.08 -3.27 22.52
C GLY A 252 -20.87 -2.35 22.43
N TRP A 253 -20.84 -1.34 23.31
CA TRP A 253 -19.76 -0.37 23.42
C TRP A 253 -18.60 -0.95 24.24
N GLU A 254 -17.37 -0.62 23.83
CA GLU A 254 -16.17 -1.06 24.54
C GLU A 254 -15.95 -0.22 25.81
N PRO A 255 -15.83 -0.87 26.98
CA PRO A 255 -15.60 -0.16 28.23
C PRO A 255 -14.18 0.41 28.28
N PRO A 256 -13.95 1.47 29.07
CA PRO A 256 -12.60 1.88 29.44
C PRO A 256 -11.88 0.73 30.15
N PRO A 257 -10.53 0.65 30.07
CA PRO A 257 -9.76 -0.31 30.84
C PRO A 257 -10.14 -0.20 32.32
N ALA A 258 -10.50 -1.32 32.95
CA ALA A 258 -10.72 -1.33 34.39
C ALA A 258 -9.43 -0.87 35.08
N GLU A 259 -9.50 0.20 35.88
CA GLU A 259 -8.41 0.55 36.78
C GLU A 259 -8.07 -0.70 37.59
N LEU A 260 -6.82 -1.14 37.54
CA LEU A 260 -6.30 -2.17 38.41
C LEU A 260 -6.39 -1.66 39.85
N SER A 261 -7.56 -1.78 40.47
CA SER A 261 -7.72 -1.56 41.89
C SER A 261 -6.97 -2.68 42.58
N GLY A 262 -5.78 -2.33 43.09
CA GLY A 262 -4.99 -3.19 43.95
C GLY A 262 -5.79 -3.54 45.19
N THR A 263 -6.42 -4.72 45.19
CA THR A 263 -6.87 -5.37 46.40
C THR A 263 -5.65 -5.94 47.11
N ALA A 264 -4.96 -5.07 47.86
CA ALA A 264 -4.11 -5.49 48.94
C ALA A 264 -4.96 -6.36 49.89
N THR A 265 -4.63 -7.65 49.94
CA THR A 265 -5.17 -8.61 50.88
C THR A 265 -4.92 -8.10 52.30
N LYS A 266 -5.95 -7.56 52.97
CA LYS A 266 -5.96 -7.45 54.42
C LYS A 266 -6.44 -8.79 54.97
N MET A 267 -5.50 -9.60 55.44
CA MET A 267 -5.78 -10.66 56.39
C MET A 267 -6.02 -10.06 57.78
N PRO A 268 -7.09 -10.48 58.46
CA PRO A 268 -7.03 -10.87 59.86
C PRO A 268 -6.93 -12.40 59.99
#